data_AF-A0A9W9H3C8-F1
#
_entry.id   AF-A0A9W9H3C8-F1
#
_cell.length_a   1.000
_cell.length_b   1.000
_cell.length_c   1.000
_cell.angle_alpha   90.00
_cell.angle_beta   90.00
_cell.angle_gamma   90.00
#
_symmetry.space_group_name_H-M   'P 1'
#
loop_
_entity.id
_entity.type
_entity.pdbx_description
1 polymer ?
#
loop_
_entity_poly.entity_id
_entity_poly.type
_entity_poly.pdbx_seq_one_letter_code
_entity_poly.pdbx_strand_id
1 'polypeptide(L)'
;MRFTLLALLPLALANPLNKRSTACNNSPDLCSKSYGEITHLGAHDSPFVRDSSTSNSIAGDQYYDTPTQLDAGVRMVTGQVHKSNSEWRLCHTSCDLLDAGLLSAWLGDIKSWLDDNPNEVVTVLLVNSDSASASDLNTEFETANITDYAYQPDSLTSAPSSWPTLETMINNSTRLVVFVASLTTDDSYPYLMDEWNFVWENPYEVTAASNFSCVPDRPSSVSGDTSTALSSNMLPLMNHFLYSSDLSSLGIEYPNASYVATTNAASGGTGNLGSTATRCKSAWSGRQPTFILVDFFNRGPAIDTVDNLNNVTNAVGRTSLTTSAAGSSSDGTTINNVFKGLVELAEAAAAGSTPTMGNWIWVGGNWGSVLGGGISL
;
A
#
# COMPACT_ATOMS: atom_id res chain seq x y z
N MET A 1 -76.78 -33.88 14.18
CA MET A 1 -75.85 -32.87 13.63
C MET A 1 -74.48 -33.10 14.25
N ARG A 2 -73.50 -33.60 13.49
CA ARG A 2 -72.11 -33.73 13.93
C ARG A 2 -71.37 -32.46 13.48
N PHE A 3 -70.86 -31.67 14.43
CA PHE A 3 -70.01 -30.52 14.15
C PHE A 3 -68.55 -31.00 14.06
N THR A 4 -67.99 -30.94 12.85
CA THR A 4 -66.58 -31.18 12.60
C THR A 4 -65.84 -29.86 12.82
N LEU A 5 -65.02 -29.78 13.87
CA LEU A 5 -64.13 -28.64 14.09
C LEU A 5 -62.95 -28.75 13.12
N LEU A 6 -62.87 -27.86 12.11
CA LEU A 6 -61.65 -27.66 11.34
C LEU A 6 -60.63 -26.92 12.22
N ALA A 7 -59.54 -27.60 12.58
CA ALA A 7 -58.37 -26.97 13.17
C ALA A 7 -57.60 -26.23 12.07
N LEU A 8 -57.67 -24.90 12.07
CA LEU A 8 -56.78 -24.03 11.30
C LEU A 8 -55.39 -24.03 11.99
N LEU A 9 -54.42 -24.70 11.38
CA LEU A 9 -53.01 -24.55 11.75
C LEU A 9 -52.54 -23.14 11.37
N PRO A 10 -51.85 -22.42 12.28
CA PRO A 10 -51.22 -21.16 11.92
C PRO A 10 -50.04 -21.45 10.98
N LEU A 11 -50.09 -20.91 9.75
CA LEU A 11 -48.90 -20.77 8.92
C LEU A 11 -47.94 -19.84 9.67
N ALA A 12 -46.92 -20.42 10.30
CA ALA A 12 -45.76 -19.66 10.72
C ALA A 12 -45.07 -19.14 9.46
N LEU A 13 -45.24 -17.85 9.16
CA LEU A 13 -44.40 -17.12 8.21
C LEU A 13 -42.97 -17.16 8.77
N ALA A 14 -42.16 -18.09 8.27
CA ALA A 14 -40.73 -18.04 8.48
C ALA A 14 -40.22 -16.75 7.82
N ASN A 15 -39.79 -15.78 8.62
CA ASN A 15 -38.98 -14.70 8.09
C ASN A 15 -37.76 -15.36 7.43
N PRO A 16 -37.41 -15.02 6.17
CA PRO A 16 -36.13 -15.44 5.63
C PRO A 16 -35.07 -14.91 6.59
N LEU A 17 -34.30 -15.83 7.18
CA LEU A 17 -33.04 -15.47 7.82
C LEU A 17 -32.22 -14.80 6.72
N ASN A 18 -32.12 -13.48 6.74
CA ASN A 18 -31.06 -12.79 6.05
C ASN A 18 -29.78 -13.33 6.68
N LYS A 19 -29.18 -14.35 6.05
CA LYS A 19 -27.77 -14.66 6.24
C LYS A 19 -27.10 -13.31 6.04
N ARG A 20 -26.57 -12.69 7.10
CA ARG A 20 -25.51 -11.70 6.91
C ARG A 20 -24.50 -12.45 6.07
N SER A 21 -24.43 -12.16 4.78
CA SER A 21 -23.40 -12.75 3.94
C SER A 21 -22.10 -12.26 4.54
N THR A 22 -21.30 -13.20 5.03
CA THR A 22 -19.96 -12.92 5.52
C THR A 22 -19.25 -12.13 4.42
N ALA A 23 -18.73 -10.95 4.76
CA ALA A 23 -17.98 -10.15 3.81
C ALA A 23 -16.57 -10.72 3.67
N CYS A 24 -16.04 -10.72 2.44
CA CYS A 24 -14.65 -11.02 2.16
C CYS A 24 -13.99 -9.73 1.68
N ASN A 25 -12.91 -9.26 2.31
CA ASN A 25 -12.31 -7.97 1.95
C ASN A 25 -13.33 -6.83 1.94
N ASN A 26 -14.05 -6.67 3.07
CA ASN A 26 -15.10 -5.65 3.29
C ASN A 26 -16.35 -5.74 2.39
N SER A 27 -16.54 -6.74 1.53
CA SER A 27 -17.80 -6.89 0.78
C SER A 27 -18.18 -8.36 0.50
N PRO A 28 -19.45 -8.75 0.70
CA PRO A 28 -19.93 -10.05 0.25
C PRO A 28 -19.82 -10.29 -1.26
N ASP A 29 -19.84 -9.22 -2.05
CA ASP A 29 -19.78 -9.28 -3.52
C ASP A 29 -18.42 -9.76 -4.03
N LEU A 30 -17.41 -9.81 -3.16
CA LEU A 30 -16.04 -10.24 -3.49
C LEU A 30 -15.77 -11.70 -3.18
N CYS A 31 -16.58 -12.35 -2.33
CA CYS A 31 -16.28 -13.70 -1.83
C CYS A 31 -16.13 -14.75 -2.94
N SER A 32 -17.00 -14.71 -3.96
CA SER A 32 -16.99 -15.66 -5.08
C SER A 32 -16.06 -15.28 -6.22
N LYS A 33 -15.41 -14.10 -6.17
CA LYS A 33 -14.50 -13.64 -7.22
C LYS A 33 -13.12 -14.28 -7.07
N SER A 34 -12.47 -14.59 -8.18
CA SER A 34 -11.07 -15.01 -8.18
C SER A 34 -10.19 -13.88 -7.66
N TYR A 35 -9.21 -14.19 -6.81
CA TYR A 35 -8.31 -13.20 -6.20
C TYR A 35 -7.68 -12.25 -7.23
N GLY A 36 -7.25 -12.78 -8.38
CA GLY A 36 -6.64 -11.98 -9.45
C GLY A 36 -7.62 -11.07 -10.21
N GLU A 37 -8.93 -11.30 -10.11
CA GLU A 37 -9.97 -10.48 -10.75
C GLU A 37 -10.39 -9.28 -9.89
N ILE A 38 -9.98 -9.27 -8.62
CA ILE A 38 -10.31 -8.21 -7.67
C ILE A 38 -9.21 -7.15 -7.73
N THR A 39 -9.61 -5.88 -7.76
CA THR A 39 -8.67 -4.78 -7.51
C THR A 39 -8.52 -4.60 -6.00
N HIS A 40 -7.30 -4.66 -5.51
CA HIS A 40 -6.95 -4.42 -4.10
C HIS A 40 -6.30 -3.04 -3.98
N LEU A 41 -6.74 -2.25 -2.99
CA LEU A 41 -6.04 -1.03 -2.62
C LEU A 41 -4.72 -1.42 -1.95
N GLY A 42 -3.63 -0.89 -2.48
CA GLY A 42 -2.29 -1.00 -1.94
C GLY A 42 -1.85 0.29 -1.26
N ALA A 43 -1.25 0.18 -0.09
CA ALA A 43 -0.49 1.27 0.52
C ALA A 43 0.99 1.09 0.16
N HIS A 44 1.54 2.06 -0.57
CA HIS A 44 2.96 2.10 -0.89
C HIS A 44 3.74 2.26 0.42
N ASP A 45 4.71 1.38 0.62
CA ASP A 45 5.72 1.56 1.65
C ASP A 45 5.08 1.73 3.04
N SER A 46 4.10 0.85 3.28
CA SER A 46 3.20 0.78 4.43
C SER A 46 3.81 1.06 5.82
N PRO A 47 4.98 0.52 6.19
CA PRO A 47 5.54 0.77 7.53
C PRO A 47 6.16 2.17 7.68
N PHE A 48 6.39 2.91 6.59
CA PHE A 48 7.08 4.19 6.59
C PHE A 48 6.10 5.34 6.83
N VAL A 49 5.83 5.61 8.11
CA VAL A 49 4.83 6.61 8.50
C VAL A 49 5.40 8.02 8.62
N ARG A 50 4.60 9.02 8.23
CA ARG A 50 4.83 10.45 8.43
C ARG A 50 3.95 10.94 9.58
N ASP A 51 4.45 10.82 10.80
CA ASP A 51 3.73 11.26 11.99
C ASP A 51 4.71 11.76 13.08
N SER A 52 4.19 12.09 14.27
CA SER A 52 5.04 12.57 15.36
C SER A 52 6.12 11.59 15.82
N SER A 53 5.93 10.28 15.66
CA SER A 53 6.92 9.26 16.06
C SER A 53 8.15 9.27 15.14
N THR A 54 7.97 9.67 13.88
CA THR A 54 9.06 9.83 12.90
C THR A 54 9.47 11.28 12.71
N SER A 55 9.09 12.17 13.63
CA SER A 55 9.28 13.63 13.51
C SER A 55 8.70 14.22 12.22
N ASN A 56 7.61 13.65 11.74
CA ASN A 56 6.94 13.94 10.46
C ASN A 56 7.90 13.81 9.27
N SER A 57 8.69 12.73 9.23
CA SER A 57 9.67 12.48 8.17
C SER A 57 9.07 12.68 6.78
N ILE A 58 9.71 13.52 5.97
CA ILE A 58 9.31 13.73 4.57
C ILE A 58 9.52 12.49 3.70
N ALA A 59 10.28 11.51 4.18
CA ALA A 59 10.44 10.20 3.55
C ALA A 59 9.29 9.23 3.90
N GLY A 60 8.35 9.59 4.78
CA GLY A 60 7.20 8.74 5.07
C GLY A 60 6.14 8.82 3.98
N ASP A 61 5.59 7.66 3.62
CA ASP A 61 4.61 7.42 2.56
C ASP A 61 3.18 7.34 3.08
N GLN A 62 2.98 7.01 4.36
CA GLN A 62 1.65 6.84 4.96
C GLN A 62 1.46 7.68 6.22
N TYR A 63 0.22 8.06 6.55
CA TYR A 63 -0.08 8.77 7.81
C TYR A 63 -0.48 7.85 8.97
N TYR A 64 -0.71 6.58 8.69
CA TYR A 64 -1.22 5.60 9.64
C TYR A 64 -0.40 4.32 9.55
N ASP A 65 -0.29 3.61 10.66
CA ASP A 65 0.36 2.30 10.72
C ASP A 65 -0.35 1.24 9.84
N THR A 66 0.31 0.11 9.64
CA THR A 66 -0.17 -0.96 8.76
C THR A 66 -1.48 -1.60 9.25
N PRO A 67 -1.68 -1.93 10.54
CA PRO A 67 -2.99 -2.39 11.01
C PRO A 67 -4.12 -1.40 10.71
N THR A 68 -3.90 -0.10 10.90
CA THR A 68 -4.89 0.93 10.60
C THR A 68 -5.17 1.06 9.09
N GLN A 69 -4.15 0.88 8.24
CA GLN A 69 -4.33 0.77 6.78
C GLN A 69 -5.27 -0.39 6.44
N LEU A 70 -5.03 -1.57 7.02
CA LEU A 70 -5.85 -2.77 6.80
C LEU A 70 -7.28 -2.56 7.29
N ASP A 71 -7.48 -1.96 8.47
CA ASP A 71 -8.80 -1.61 9.00
C ASP A 71 -9.60 -0.69 8.08
N ALA A 72 -8.93 0.20 7.35
CA ALA A 72 -9.57 1.15 6.44
C ALA A 72 -9.81 0.61 5.02
N GLY A 73 -9.41 -0.64 4.74
CA GLY A 73 -9.72 -1.35 3.49
C GLY A 73 -8.53 -1.56 2.55
N VAL A 74 -7.30 -1.24 2.98
CA VAL A 74 -6.08 -1.65 2.27
C VAL A 74 -5.95 -3.17 2.32
N ARG A 75 -5.63 -3.82 1.19
CA ARG A 75 -5.45 -5.28 1.11
C ARG A 75 -4.15 -5.69 0.43
N MET A 76 -3.31 -4.71 0.09
CA MET A 76 -1.91 -4.90 -0.24
C MET A 76 -1.06 -3.92 0.58
N VAL A 77 -0.04 -4.44 1.24
CA VAL A 77 0.91 -3.65 2.02
C VAL A 77 2.31 -3.94 1.49
N THR A 78 3.13 -2.91 1.34
CA THR A 78 4.47 -3.07 0.79
C THR A 78 5.52 -2.53 1.74
N GLY A 79 6.75 -3.02 1.64
CA GLY A 79 7.87 -2.49 2.42
C GLY A 79 9.21 -2.88 1.82
N GLN A 80 10.23 -2.08 2.10
CA GLN A 80 11.59 -2.29 1.64
C GLN A 80 12.42 -3.01 2.70
N VAL A 81 13.05 -4.12 2.32
CA VAL A 81 13.85 -4.96 3.22
C VAL A 81 15.33 -4.67 3.02
N HIS A 82 15.99 -4.28 4.11
CA HIS A 82 17.42 -4.02 4.18
C HIS A 82 18.08 -4.81 5.29
N LYS A 83 19.37 -5.12 5.14
CA LYS A 83 20.18 -5.77 6.16
C LYS A 83 20.95 -4.71 6.94
N SER A 84 20.64 -4.56 8.22
CA SER A 84 21.37 -3.64 9.10
C SER A 84 21.68 -4.31 10.44
N ASN A 85 22.92 -4.18 10.90
CA ASN A 85 23.40 -4.80 12.14
C ASN A 85 23.12 -6.31 12.26
N SER A 86 23.14 -7.04 11.14
CA SER A 86 22.81 -8.47 11.03
C SER A 86 21.33 -8.82 11.23
N GLU A 87 20.44 -7.84 11.22
CA GLU A 87 18.98 -8.01 11.27
C GLU A 87 18.35 -7.60 9.93
N TRP A 88 17.25 -8.24 9.55
CA TRP A 88 16.43 -7.80 8.43
C TRP A 88 15.41 -6.78 8.92
N ARG A 89 15.51 -5.57 8.37
CA ARG A 89 14.77 -4.39 8.82
C ARG A 89 14.00 -3.77 7.67
N LEU A 90 12.96 -3.04 8.03
CA LEU A 90 12.17 -2.24 7.10
C LEU A 90 12.76 -0.84 7.06
N CYS A 91 13.42 -0.50 5.95
CA CYS A 91 14.12 0.78 5.81
C CYS A 91 13.80 1.43 4.47
N HIS A 92 13.35 2.69 4.48
CA HIS A 92 13.04 3.40 3.23
C HIS A 92 14.36 3.85 2.60
N THR A 93 14.78 3.21 1.51
CA THR A 93 16.10 3.39 0.85
C THR A 93 17.31 2.96 1.68
N SER A 94 17.39 3.34 2.95
CA SER A 94 18.43 2.95 3.91
C SER A 94 17.95 3.17 5.35
N CYS A 95 18.53 2.44 6.31
CA CYS A 95 18.11 2.53 7.72
C CYS A 95 18.53 3.85 8.40
N ASP A 96 19.43 4.62 7.80
CA ASP A 96 19.78 5.96 8.27
C ASP A 96 18.72 7.01 7.89
N LEU A 97 17.93 6.76 6.83
CA LEU A 97 16.91 7.68 6.35
C LEU A 97 15.60 7.53 7.15
N LEU A 98 15.05 6.31 7.15
CA LEU A 98 13.85 6.00 7.91
C LEU A 98 13.80 4.48 8.17
N ASP A 99 14.00 4.10 9.43
CA ASP A 99 13.94 2.72 9.92
C ASP A 99 12.62 2.50 10.65
N ALA A 100 11.79 1.61 10.11
CA ALA A 100 10.47 1.27 10.64
C ALA A 100 10.49 0.01 11.52
N GLY A 101 11.66 -0.54 11.85
CA GLY A 101 11.81 -1.68 12.74
C GLY A 101 12.22 -2.99 12.06
N LEU A 102 12.09 -4.07 12.81
CA LEU A 102 12.35 -5.43 12.34
C LEU A 102 11.26 -5.89 11.36
N LEU A 103 11.65 -6.61 10.31
CA LEU A 103 10.69 -7.23 9.38
C LEU A 103 9.73 -8.17 10.11
N SER A 104 10.25 -9.05 10.98
CA SER A 104 9.45 -9.97 11.79
C SER A 104 8.45 -9.27 12.72
N ALA A 105 8.77 -8.10 13.27
CA ALA A 105 7.85 -7.36 14.12
C ALA A 105 6.64 -6.84 13.32
N TRP A 106 6.89 -6.24 12.15
CA TRP A 106 5.84 -5.76 11.25
C TRP A 106 4.97 -6.89 10.70
N LEU A 107 5.58 -8.02 10.34
CA LEU A 107 4.83 -9.24 9.98
C LEU A 107 3.98 -9.74 11.16
N GLY A 108 4.47 -9.61 12.40
CA GLY A 108 3.72 -9.93 13.62
C GLY A 108 2.49 -9.04 13.83
N ASP A 109 2.55 -7.76 13.46
CA ASP A 109 1.40 -6.86 13.49
C ASP A 109 0.34 -7.28 12.46
N ILE A 110 0.77 -7.65 11.24
CA ILE A 110 -0.13 -8.19 10.19
C ILE A 110 -0.75 -9.53 10.63
N LYS A 111 0.04 -10.41 11.25
CA LYS A 111 -0.44 -11.67 11.82
C LYS A 111 -1.53 -11.44 12.85
N SER A 112 -1.28 -10.55 13.81
CA SER A 112 -2.25 -10.20 14.85
C SER A 112 -3.54 -9.64 14.24
N TRP A 113 -3.42 -8.78 13.23
CA TRP A 113 -4.58 -8.28 12.51
C TRP A 113 -5.35 -9.39 11.77
N LEU A 114 -4.66 -10.33 11.11
CA LEU A 114 -5.28 -11.47 10.44
C LEU A 114 -5.98 -12.43 11.42
N ASP A 115 -5.50 -12.54 12.67
CA ASP A 115 -6.14 -13.33 13.73
C ASP A 115 -7.50 -12.75 14.12
N ASP A 116 -7.55 -11.43 14.28
CA ASP A 116 -8.77 -10.71 14.65
C ASP A 116 -9.75 -10.57 13.48
N ASN A 117 -9.27 -10.78 12.24
CA ASN A 117 -10.03 -10.58 11.01
C ASN A 117 -10.07 -11.84 10.12
N PRO A 118 -10.85 -12.88 10.50
CA PRO A 118 -10.78 -14.20 9.86
C PRO A 118 -11.30 -14.26 8.41
N ASN A 119 -12.03 -13.25 7.95
CA ASN A 119 -12.62 -13.21 6.60
C ASN A 119 -11.85 -12.32 5.63
N GLU A 120 -10.60 -12.02 5.95
CA GLU A 120 -9.76 -11.07 5.21
C GLU A 120 -8.57 -11.78 4.59
N VAL A 121 -8.22 -11.40 3.36
CA VAL A 121 -7.05 -11.87 2.61
C VAL A 121 -6.14 -10.68 2.34
N VAL A 122 -4.88 -10.76 2.78
CA VAL A 122 -3.89 -9.68 2.69
C VAL A 122 -2.74 -10.08 1.78
N THR A 123 -2.24 -9.11 1.01
CA THR A 123 -1.05 -9.24 0.18
C THR A 123 0.10 -8.49 0.81
N VAL A 124 1.26 -9.14 0.97
CA VAL A 124 2.51 -8.50 1.35
C VAL A 124 3.45 -8.52 0.14
N LEU A 125 3.98 -7.36 -0.23
CA LEU A 125 5.06 -7.25 -1.21
C LEU A 125 6.31 -6.69 -0.54
N LEU A 126 7.40 -7.43 -0.62
CA LEU A 126 8.70 -7.01 -0.09
C LEU A 126 9.63 -6.60 -1.22
N VAL A 127 10.11 -5.35 -1.19
CA VAL A 127 11.19 -4.90 -2.07
C VAL A 127 12.51 -5.39 -1.46
N ASN A 128 13.15 -6.38 -2.09
CA ASN A 128 14.32 -7.07 -1.52
C ASN A 128 15.63 -6.36 -1.85
N SER A 129 15.83 -5.15 -1.31
CA SER A 129 16.91 -4.24 -1.68
C SER A 129 18.31 -4.81 -1.45
N ASP A 130 18.50 -5.60 -0.39
CA ASP A 130 19.79 -6.17 0.00
C ASP A 130 19.91 -7.69 -0.27
N SER A 131 19.09 -8.22 -1.20
CA SER A 131 19.17 -9.60 -1.69
C SER A 131 19.10 -10.67 -0.59
N ALA A 132 18.14 -10.53 0.34
CA ALA A 132 17.80 -11.59 1.29
C ALA A 132 17.46 -12.89 0.54
N SER A 133 17.98 -14.01 1.03
CA SER A 133 17.61 -15.33 0.49
C SER A 133 16.18 -15.73 0.90
N ALA A 134 15.58 -16.69 0.22
CA ALA A 134 14.30 -17.25 0.64
C ALA A 134 14.35 -17.82 2.07
N SER A 135 15.49 -18.41 2.47
CA SER A 135 15.69 -18.93 3.83
C SER A 135 15.80 -17.81 4.89
N ASP A 136 16.50 -16.73 4.57
CA ASP A 136 16.58 -15.53 5.42
C ASP A 136 15.17 -14.96 5.67
N LEU A 137 14.39 -14.76 4.60
CA LEU A 137 13.04 -14.24 4.69
C LEU A 137 12.12 -15.21 5.43
N ASN A 138 12.18 -16.52 5.14
CA ASN A 138 11.39 -17.52 5.85
C ASN A 138 11.60 -17.46 7.37
N THR A 139 12.84 -17.25 7.82
CA THR A 139 13.16 -17.10 9.25
C THR A 139 12.38 -15.95 9.90
N GLU A 140 12.25 -14.81 9.21
CA GLU A 140 11.47 -13.66 9.71
C GLU A 140 9.96 -13.95 9.74
N PHE A 141 9.43 -14.66 8.73
CA PHE A 141 8.02 -15.06 8.68
C PHE A 141 7.67 -16.12 9.74
N GLU A 142 8.54 -17.08 9.99
CA GLU A 142 8.40 -18.06 11.08
C GLU A 142 8.49 -17.38 12.44
N THR A 143 9.40 -16.42 12.61
CA THR A 143 9.51 -15.61 13.84
C THR A 143 8.23 -14.83 14.12
N ALA A 144 7.58 -14.31 13.07
CA ALA A 144 6.28 -13.65 13.15
C ALA A 144 5.09 -14.62 13.34
N ASN A 145 5.34 -15.94 13.22
CA ASN A 145 4.32 -16.99 13.27
C ASN A 145 3.19 -16.80 12.24
N ILE A 146 3.47 -16.24 11.06
CA ILE A 146 2.46 -15.89 10.05
C ILE A 146 2.32 -16.92 8.92
N THR A 147 3.25 -17.87 8.82
CA THR A 147 3.35 -18.85 7.71
C THR A 147 2.12 -19.73 7.55
N ASP A 148 1.38 -20.00 8.63
CA ASP A 148 0.15 -20.80 8.59
C ASP A 148 -0.95 -20.16 7.74
N TYR A 149 -0.85 -18.85 7.45
CA TYR A 149 -1.77 -18.15 6.55
C TYR A 149 -1.30 -18.10 5.10
N ALA A 150 -0.09 -18.55 4.79
CA ALA A 150 0.52 -18.29 3.50
C ALA A 150 -0.11 -19.16 2.39
N TYR A 151 -0.55 -18.50 1.31
CA TYR A 151 -0.94 -19.14 0.06
C TYR A 151 0.30 -19.69 -0.65
N GLN A 152 0.18 -20.91 -1.16
CA GLN A 152 1.22 -21.60 -1.90
C GLN A 152 0.73 -21.84 -3.34
N PRO A 153 1.44 -21.37 -4.37
CA PRO A 153 1.08 -21.63 -5.76
C PRO A 153 1.51 -23.03 -6.19
N ASP A 154 0.86 -23.56 -7.23
CA ASP A 154 1.26 -24.84 -7.84
C ASP A 154 2.60 -24.76 -8.60
N SER A 155 3.05 -23.54 -8.94
CA SER A 155 4.29 -23.26 -9.69
C SER A 155 4.91 -21.97 -9.18
N LEU A 156 6.24 -21.96 -8.98
CA LEU A 156 7.00 -20.77 -8.58
C LEU A 156 7.53 -19.95 -9.77
N THR A 157 7.41 -20.47 -11.00
CA THR A 157 8.01 -19.87 -12.20
C THR A 157 6.98 -19.24 -13.14
N SER A 158 5.69 -19.29 -12.79
CA SER A 158 4.61 -18.79 -13.65
C SER A 158 3.32 -18.57 -12.87
N ALA A 159 2.60 -17.49 -13.19
CA ALA A 159 1.24 -17.27 -12.69
C ALA A 159 0.29 -18.45 -13.02
N PRO A 160 -0.60 -18.83 -12.09
CA PRO A 160 -1.59 -19.87 -12.34
C PRO A 160 -2.59 -19.38 -13.39
N SER A 161 -3.23 -20.29 -14.15
CA SER A 161 -4.28 -19.90 -15.12
C SER A 161 -5.52 -19.28 -14.47
N SER A 162 -5.78 -19.61 -13.20
CA SER A 162 -6.80 -18.97 -12.37
C SER A 162 -6.34 -18.95 -10.92
N TRP A 163 -6.59 -17.83 -10.23
CA TRP A 163 -6.38 -17.76 -8.78
C TRP A 163 -7.60 -18.30 -8.03
N PRO A 164 -7.44 -18.85 -6.81
CA PRO A 164 -8.59 -19.22 -5.97
C PRO A 164 -9.52 -18.03 -5.70
N THR A 165 -10.77 -18.30 -5.34
CA THR A 165 -11.67 -17.25 -4.85
C THR A 165 -11.29 -16.79 -3.45
N LEU A 166 -11.68 -15.59 -3.05
CA LEU A 166 -11.45 -15.14 -1.66
C LEU A 166 -12.08 -16.09 -0.64
N GLU A 167 -13.30 -16.57 -0.90
CA GLU A 167 -13.97 -17.54 -0.03
C GLU A 167 -13.16 -18.85 0.09
N THR A 168 -12.56 -19.33 -1.01
CA THR A 168 -11.71 -20.53 -0.98
C THR A 168 -10.47 -20.28 -0.13
N MET A 169 -9.80 -19.14 -0.32
CA MET A 169 -8.61 -18.78 0.45
C MET A 169 -8.91 -18.65 1.95
N ILE A 170 -10.03 -18.02 2.29
CA ILE A 170 -10.50 -17.85 3.68
C ILE A 170 -10.82 -19.21 4.30
N ASN A 171 -11.60 -20.05 3.62
CA ASN A 171 -11.97 -21.38 4.13
C ASN A 171 -10.77 -22.30 4.32
N ASN A 172 -9.74 -22.17 3.48
CA ASN A 172 -8.50 -22.92 3.59
C ASN A 172 -7.48 -22.27 4.54
N SER A 173 -7.81 -21.13 5.16
CA SER A 173 -6.88 -20.31 5.94
C SER A 173 -5.64 -19.83 5.18
N THR A 174 -5.59 -19.91 3.85
CA THR A 174 -4.48 -19.38 3.03
C THR A 174 -4.70 -17.90 2.70
N ARG A 175 -4.75 -17.06 3.74
CA ARG A 175 -5.19 -15.65 3.70
C ARG A 175 -4.06 -14.63 3.54
N LEU A 176 -2.81 -15.08 3.35
CA LEU A 176 -1.65 -14.24 3.12
C LEU A 176 -1.03 -14.58 1.76
N VAL A 177 -0.95 -13.62 0.85
CA VAL A 177 -0.24 -13.75 -0.43
C VAL A 177 1.07 -12.96 -0.32
N VAL A 178 2.21 -13.58 -0.63
CA VAL A 178 3.52 -12.94 -0.48
C VAL A 178 4.23 -12.87 -1.82
N PHE A 179 4.60 -11.66 -2.22
CA PHE A 179 5.50 -11.40 -3.34
C PHE A 179 6.79 -10.78 -2.81
N VAL A 180 7.90 -11.14 -3.44
CA VAL A 180 9.22 -10.57 -3.13
C VAL A 180 9.85 -10.11 -4.43
N ALA A 181 10.17 -8.82 -4.53
CA ALA A 181 10.75 -8.24 -5.72
C ALA A 181 12.20 -8.74 -5.88
N SER A 182 12.47 -9.52 -6.93
CA SER A 182 13.79 -10.09 -7.23
C SER A 182 14.24 -11.15 -6.21
N LEU A 183 13.51 -12.26 -6.14
CA LEU A 183 13.82 -13.40 -5.27
C LEU A 183 14.31 -14.62 -6.08
N THR A 184 15.40 -15.24 -5.63
CA THR A 184 15.68 -16.63 -6.03
C THR A 184 14.82 -17.54 -5.16
N THR A 185 13.80 -18.15 -5.76
CA THR A 185 12.82 -19.00 -5.07
C THR A 185 13.42 -20.32 -4.59
N ASP A 186 12.78 -20.91 -3.57
CA ASP A 186 13.15 -22.21 -2.98
C ASP A 186 11.86 -23.01 -2.72
N ASP A 187 11.78 -24.24 -3.24
CA ASP A 187 10.63 -25.13 -3.08
C ASP A 187 10.35 -25.51 -1.61
N SER A 188 11.31 -25.28 -0.71
CA SER A 188 11.13 -25.44 0.74
C SER A 188 10.22 -24.37 1.35
N TYR A 189 10.10 -23.21 0.68
CA TYR A 189 9.34 -22.05 1.13
C TYR A 189 8.42 -21.53 0.01
N PRO A 190 7.51 -22.37 -0.53
CA PRO A 190 6.82 -22.10 -1.80
C PRO A 190 5.87 -20.90 -1.75
N TYR A 191 5.54 -20.39 -0.55
CA TYR A 191 4.72 -19.19 -0.43
C TYR A 191 5.49 -17.89 -0.72
N LEU A 192 6.84 -17.91 -0.71
CA LEU A 192 7.68 -16.77 -1.07
C LEU A 192 7.83 -16.73 -2.59
N MET A 193 6.90 -16.03 -3.25
CA MET A 193 6.87 -15.94 -4.71
C MET A 193 7.76 -14.78 -5.19
N ASP A 194 8.59 -15.04 -6.21
CA ASP A 194 9.27 -13.95 -6.93
C ASP A 194 8.25 -13.13 -7.69
N GLU A 195 8.15 -11.83 -7.37
CA GLU A 195 7.15 -10.92 -7.92
C GLU A 195 7.09 -11.01 -9.45
N TRP A 196 8.25 -11.05 -10.10
CA TRP A 196 8.39 -10.96 -11.56
C TRP A 196 7.88 -12.18 -12.33
N ASN A 197 7.57 -13.29 -11.65
CA ASN A 197 6.89 -14.43 -12.26
C ASN A 197 5.36 -14.32 -12.24
N PHE A 198 4.81 -13.41 -11.43
CA PHE A 198 3.37 -13.33 -11.15
C PHE A 198 2.76 -11.96 -11.36
N VAL A 199 3.54 -10.89 -11.24
CA VAL A 199 3.09 -9.49 -11.23
C VAL A 199 3.90 -8.70 -12.26
N TRP A 200 3.23 -7.82 -12.97
CA TRP A 200 3.86 -6.81 -13.80
C TRP A 200 3.33 -5.44 -13.41
N GLU A 201 4.12 -4.40 -13.63
CA GLU A 201 3.78 -3.05 -13.20
C GLU A 201 4.19 -1.99 -14.21
N ASN A 202 3.54 -0.83 -14.13
CA ASN A 202 3.94 0.39 -14.83
C ASN A 202 5.06 1.13 -14.06
N PRO A 203 5.69 2.16 -14.67
CA PRO A 203 6.75 2.92 -14.00
C PRO A 203 6.28 3.51 -12.66
N TYR A 204 7.15 3.44 -11.66
CA TYR A 204 6.91 4.00 -10.33
C TYR A 204 7.46 5.43 -10.17
N GLU A 205 8.51 5.80 -10.91
CA GLU A 205 9.16 7.12 -10.85
C GLU A 205 8.38 8.19 -11.62
N VAL A 206 7.26 8.66 -11.04
CA VAL A 206 6.42 9.70 -11.64
C VAL A 206 6.59 11.02 -10.88
N THR A 207 7.18 12.02 -11.54
CA THR A 207 7.39 13.38 -10.96
C THR A 207 6.44 14.44 -11.52
N ALA A 208 5.64 14.10 -12.53
CA ALA A 208 4.62 14.97 -13.09
C ALA A 208 3.27 14.24 -13.19
N ALA A 209 2.22 14.83 -12.66
CA ALA A 209 0.89 14.21 -12.60
C ALA A 209 0.32 13.83 -13.99
N SER A 210 0.79 14.45 -15.07
CA SER A 210 0.41 14.09 -16.44
C SER A 210 1.04 12.79 -16.95
N ASN A 211 2.06 12.26 -16.26
CA ASN A 211 2.96 11.23 -16.80
C ASN A 211 2.66 9.80 -16.32
N PHE A 212 1.59 9.59 -15.57
CA PHE A 212 1.16 8.23 -15.20
C PHE A 212 0.94 7.37 -16.46
N SER A 213 1.76 6.34 -16.62
CA SER A 213 1.71 5.42 -17.77
C SER A 213 0.93 4.15 -17.42
N CYS A 214 0.39 3.50 -18.45
CA CYS A 214 -0.19 2.16 -18.33
C CYS A 214 0.67 1.11 -19.05
N VAL A 215 1.81 1.52 -19.62
CA VAL A 215 2.71 0.60 -20.34
C VAL A 215 3.50 -0.20 -19.30
N PRO A 216 3.61 -1.54 -19.43
CA PRO A 216 4.47 -2.32 -18.57
C PRO A 216 5.90 -1.79 -18.59
N ASP A 217 6.49 -1.67 -17.41
CA ASP A 217 7.89 -1.26 -17.22
C ASP A 217 8.70 -2.42 -16.66
N ARG A 218 8.15 -3.10 -15.65
CA ARG A 218 8.74 -4.27 -15.01
C ARG A 218 7.76 -5.46 -14.98
N PRO A 219 8.26 -6.70 -15.04
CA PRO A 219 9.67 -7.05 -15.27
C PRO A 219 10.12 -6.82 -16.72
N SER A 220 11.45 -6.85 -16.93
CA SER A 220 12.05 -6.63 -18.25
C SER A 220 11.58 -7.61 -19.33
N SER A 221 11.10 -8.79 -18.94
CA SER A 221 10.55 -9.81 -19.84
C SER A 221 9.24 -9.38 -20.51
N VAL A 222 8.52 -8.41 -19.95
CA VAL A 222 7.25 -7.89 -20.50
C VAL A 222 7.23 -6.37 -20.68
N SER A 223 8.37 -5.71 -20.44
CA SER A 223 8.51 -4.26 -20.58
C SER A 223 8.11 -3.80 -21.99
N GLY A 224 7.19 -2.83 -22.06
CA GLY A 224 6.61 -2.35 -23.31
C GLY A 224 5.61 -3.30 -23.99
N ASP A 225 5.36 -4.50 -23.45
CA ASP A 225 4.55 -5.54 -24.07
C ASP A 225 3.40 -6.03 -23.19
N THR A 226 2.30 -5.26 -23.22
CA THR A 226 1.04 -5.61 -22.54
C THR A 226 0.47 -6.95 -23.00
N SER A 227 0.68 -7.34 -24.26
CA SER A 227 0.11 -8.58 -24.81
C SER A 227 0.78 -9.80 -24.18
N THR A 228 2.10 -9.77 -24.02
CA THR A 228 2.85 -10.84 -23.37
C THR A 228 2.53 -10.91 -21.88
N ALA A 229 2.42 -9.77 -21.18
CA ALA A 229 2.01 -9.75 -19.77
C ALA A 229 0.62 -10.39 -19.55
N LEU A 230 -0.36 -10.02 -20.39
CA LEU A 230 -1.72 -10.58 -20.31
C LEU A 230 -1.77 -12.08 -20.66
N SER A 231 -1.08 -12.51 -21.71
CA SER A 231 -1.06 -13.92 -22.11
C SER A 231 -0.29 -14.83 -21.15
N SER A 232 0.62 -14.26 -20.35
CA SER A 232 1.31 -14.93 -19.24
C SER A 232 0.48 -14.95 -17.94
N ASN A 233 -0.75 -14.44 -17.97
CA ASN A 233 -1.69 -14.34 -16.84
C ASN A 233 -1.15 -13.62 -15.60
N MET A 234 -0.19 -12.72 -15.79
CA MET A 234 0.40 -11.93 -14.72
C MET A 234 -0.62 -10.91 -14.17
N LEU A 235 -0.58 -10.69 -12.87
CA LEU A 235 -1.39 -9.71 -12.15
C LEU A 235 -0.88 -8.30 -12.44
N PRO A 236 -1.70 -7.37 -12.97
CA PRO A 236 -1.27 -6.00 -13.15
C PRO A 236 -1.25 -5.24 -11.82
N LEU A 237 -0.11 -4.65 -11.48
CA LEU A 237 0.07 -3.69 -10.39
C LEU A 237 0.18 -2.29 -11.00
N MET A 238 -0.67 -1.38 -10.53
CA MET A 238 -0.65 0.01 -10.96
C MET A 238 0.05 0.88 -9.93
N ASN A 239 1.30 1.26 -10.19
CA ASN A 239 2.00 2.27 -9.42
C ASN A 239 1.35 3.63 -9.67
N HIS A 240 0.80 4.24 -8.61
CA HIS A 240 0.06 5.48 -8.69
C HIS A 240 0.34 6.43 -7.52
N PHE A 241 1.62 6.68 -7.29
CA PHE A 241 2.11 7.71 -6.38
C PHE A 241 2.93 8.74 -7.15
N LEU A 242 3.02 9.96 -6.62
CA LEU A 242 3.64 11.10 -7.28
C LEU A 242 4.80 11.60 -6.41
N TYR A 243 6.00 11.64 -6.97
CA TYR A 243 7.17 12.22 -6.32
C TYR A 243 7.16 13.75 -6.41
N SER A 244 7.65 14.39 -5.36
CA SER A 244 8.07 15.78 -5.38
C SER A 244 9.54 15.84 -5.80
N SER A 245 9.86 16.76 -6.70
CA SER A 245 11.21 16.99 -7.23
C SER A 245 11.73 18.40 -6.92
N ASP A 246 11.11 19.10 -5.98
CA ASP A 246 11.54 20.42 -5.49
C ASP A 246 12.92 20.38 -4.82
N LEU A 247 13.35 19.21 -4.34
CA LEU A 247 14.69 18.95 -3.81
C LEU A 247 15.58 18.14 -4.77
N SER A 248 15.22 18.07 -6.06
CA SER A 248 16.00 17.34 -7.07
C SER A 248 17.41 17.92 -7.30
N SER A 249 17.64 19.20 -6.98
CA SER A 249 18.98 19.82 -6.96
C SER A 249 19.92 19.16 -5.94
N LEU A 250 19.36 18.51 -4.91
CA LEU A 250 20.05 17.73 -3.89
C LEU A 250 19.98 16.21 -4.16
N GLY A 251 19.36 15.78 -5.27
CA GLY A 251 19.15 14.38 -5.62
C GLY A 251 18.10 13.67 -4.75
N ILE A 252 17.18 14.41 -4.12
CA ILE A 252 16.17 13.86 -3.21
C ILE A 252 14.79 13.94 -3.87
N GLU A 253 14.14 12.79 -4.03
CA GLU A 253 12.72 12.66 -4.34
C GLU A 253 11.98 12.11 -3.13
N TYR A 254 10.73 12.54 -2.93
CA TYR A 254 9.91 12.09 -1.80
C TYR A 254 8.40 12.18 -2.13
N PRO A 255 7.52 11.51 -1.38
CA PRO A 255 6.07 11.53 -1.62
C PRO A 255 5.47 12.95 -1.68
N ASN A 256 4.78 13.28 -2.77
CA ASN A 256 4.13 14.58 -2.97
C ASN A 256 2.81 14.67 -2.17
N ALA A 257 2.94 14.82 -0.85
CA ALA A 257 1.83 14.96 0.08
C ALA A 257 0.94 16.20 -0.20
N SER A 258 1.45 17.21 -0.90
CA SER A 258 0.69 18.43 -1.21
C SER A 258 -0.36 18.22 -2.31
N TYR A 259 -0.08 17.31 -3.26
CA TYR A 259 -0.96 17.03 -4.40
C TYR A 259 -1.73 15.71 -4.25
N VAL A 260 -1.46 14.92 -3.21
CA VAL A 260 -2.04 13.57 -3.03
C VAL A 260 -3.57 13.53 -2.98
N ALA A 261 -4.22 14.60 -2.51
CA ALA A 261 -5.68 14.70 -2.55
C ALA A 261 -6.25 14.64 -3.98
N THR A 262 -5.47 15.07 -4.97
CA THR A 262 -5.79 14.97 -6.40
C THR A 262 -5.25 13.69 -7.02
N THR A 263 -4.00 13.30 -6.72
CA THR A 263 -3.42 12.04 -7.24
C THR A 263 -4.33 10.87 -6.89
N ASN A 264 -4.74 10.73 -5.64
CA ASN A 264 -5.56 9.63 -5.19
C ASN A 264 -7.06 9.81 -5.51
N ALA A 265 -7.47 10.93 -6.11
CA ALA A 265 -8.87 11.24 -6.38
C ALA A 265 -9.53 10.24 -7.33
N ALA A 266 -10.75 9.80 -7.01
CA ALA A 266 -11.56 9.02 -7.94
C ALA A 266 -11.97 9.80 -9.20
N SER A 267 -11.93 11.14 -9.15
CA SER A 267 -12.13 11.99 -10.32
C SER A 267 -11.60 13.40 -10.07
N GLY A 268 -11.37 14.13 -11.16
CA GLY A 268 -11.03 15.56 -11.11
C GLY A 268 -9.54 15.82 -10.92
N GLY A 269 -9.03 16.82 -11.64
CA GLY A 269 -7.60 17.18 -11.62
C GLY A 269 -6.72 16.28 -12.49
N THR A 270 -5.56 16.80 -12.86
CA THR A 270 -4.59 16.10 -13.71
C THR A 270 -3.97 14.94 -12.93
N GLY A 271 -3.93 13.76 -13.55
CA GLY A 271 -3.29 12.58 -12.97
C GLY A 271 -4.10 11.85 -11.91
N ASN A 272 -5.38 12.17 -11.73
CA ASN A 272 -6.20 11.50 -10.72
C ASN A 272 -6.33 9.98 -10.97
N LEU A 273 -6.47 9.25 -9.86
CA LEU A 273 -6.46 7.80 -9.79
C LEU A 273 -7.59 7.17 -10.60
N GLY A 274 -8.82 7.65 -10.48
CA GLY A 274 -9.97 7.03 -11.17
C GLY A 274 -9.89 7.15 -12.70
N SER A 275 -9.46 8.31 -13.21
CA SER A 275 -9.21 8.49 -14.64
C SER A 275 -8.03 7.64 -15.13
N THR A 276 -6.96 7.55 -14.34
CA THR A 276 -5.79 6.72 -14.68
C THR A 276 -6.15 5.24 -14.70
N ALA A 277 -6.86 4.74 -13.69
CA ALA A 277 -7.29 3.35 -13.62
C ALA A 277 -8.24 2.97 -14.76
N THR A 278 -9.17 3.86 -15.14
CA THR A 278 -10.06 3.66 -16.29
C THR A 278 -9.28 3.58 -17.61
N ARG A 279 -8.29 4.46 -17.78
CA ARG A 279 -7.41 4.46 -18.95
C ARG A 279 -6.55 3.19 -19.00
N CYS A 280 -5.99 2.75 -17.87
CA CYS A 280 -5.18 1.53 -17.82
C CYS A 280 -6.02 0.28 -18.06
N LYS A 281 -7.22 0.17 -17.47
CA LYS A 281 -8.17 -0.91 -17.79
C LYS A 281 -8.47 -0.99 -19.29
N SER A 282 -8.63 0.16 -19.95
CA SER A 282 -8.85 0.23 -21.40
C SER A 282 -7.59 -0.19 -22.19
N ALA A 283 -6.41 0.27 -21.76
CA ALA A 283 -5.13 -0.10 -22.37
C ALA A 283 -4.78 -1.58 -22.20
N TRP A 284 -5.33 -2.24 -21.18
CA TRP A 284 -5.08 -3.66 -20.86
C TRP A 284 -6.23 -4.56 -21.34
N SER A 285 -6.88 -4.19 -22.45
CA SER A 285 -7.94 -4.98 -23.08
C SER A 285 -9.11 -5.31 -22.15
N GLY A 286 -9.45 -4.41 -21.23
CA GLY A 286 -10.51 -4.57 -20.24
C GLY A 286 -10.06 -5.21 -18.92
N ARG A 287 -8.81 -5.69 -18.82
CA ARG A 287 -8.24 -6.18 -17.56
C ARG A 287 -7.99 -4.99 -16.63
N GLN A 288 -8.66 -4.98 -15.48
CA GLN A 288 -8.39 -3.96 -14.45
C GLN A 288 -7.10 -4.26 -13.67
N PRO A 289 -6.50 -3.25 -13.01
CA PRO A 289 -5.43 -3.50 -12.05
C PRO A 289 -5.87 -4.51 -10.99
N THR A 290 -5.04 -5.50 -10.72
CA THR A 290 -5.21 -6.35 -9.54
C THR A 290 -4.77 -5.58 -8.30
N PHE A 291 -3.73 -4.76 -8.42
CA PHE A 291 -3.27 -3.87 -7.33
C PHE A 291 -3.22 -2.42 -7.80
N ILE A 292 -3.57 -1.50 -6.92
CA ILE A 292 -3.39 -0.06 -7.11
C ILE A 292 -2.60 0.45 -5.91
N LEU A 293 -1.35 0.85 -6.14
CA LEU A 293 -0.43 1.24 -5.07
C LEU A 293 -0.33 2.76 -4.97
N VAL A 294 -0.59 3.32 -3.78
CA VAL A 294 -0.63 4.78 -3.55
C VAL A 294 0.08 5.21 -2.26
N ASP A 295 0.62 6.42 -2.25
CA ASP A 295 1.02 7.13 -1.04
C ASP A 295 -0.19 7.74 -0.35
N PHE A 296 -0.15 7.86 0.98
CA PHE A 296 -1.18 8.45 1.84
C PHE A 296 -2.58 7.97 1.48
N PHE A 297 -2.80 6.65 1.54
CA PHE A 297 -4.00 5.97 1.07
C PHE A 297 -5.33 6.59 1.58
N ASN A 298 -5.31 7.22 2.76
CA ASN A 298 -6.45 7.88 3.39
C ASN A 298 -6.85 9.20 2.70
N ARG A 299 -6.08 9.67 1.72
CA ARG A 299 -6.32 10.90 0.95
C ARG A 299 -6.89 10.53 -0.42
N GLY A 300 -7.82 11.35 -0.93
CA GLY A 300 -8.35 11.24 -2.30
C GLY A 300 -9.63 10.42 -2.51
N PRO A 301 -10.37 10.03 -1.47
CA PRO A 301 -10.16 8.65 -1.00
C PRO A 301 -9.92 7.64 -2.14
N ALA A 302 -8.71 7.08 -2.21
CA ALA A 302 -8.32 6.11 -3.24
C ALA A 302 -9.25 4.89 -3.31
N ILE A 303 -9.83 4.50 -2.16
CA ILE A 303 -10.74 3.36 -2.03
C ILE A 303 -11.99 3.48 -2.91
N ASP A 304 -12.45 4.70 -3.21
CA ASP A 304 -13.61 4.91 -4.09
C ASP A 304 -13.31 4.40 -5.52
N THR A 305 -12.09 4.57 -6.01
CA THR A 305 -11.68 4.03 -7.32
C THR A 305 -11.70 2.50 -7.30
N VAL A 306 -11.20 1.90 -6.21
CA VAL A 306 -11.14 0.45 -6.04
C VAL A 306 -12.54 -0.15 -5.97
N ASP A 307 -13.44 0.46 -5.20
CA ASP A 307 -14.83 0.04 -5.09
C ASP A 307 -15.55 0.12 -6.44
N ASN A 308 -15.35 1.22 -7.19
CA ASN A 308 -15.91 1.38 -8.54
C ASN A 308 -15.42 0.29 -9.51
N LEU A 309 -14.13 -0.07 -9.48
CA LEU A 309 -13.59 -1.14 -10.33
C LEU A 309 -14.13 -2.52 -9.95
N ASN A 310 -14.41 -2.73 -8.66
CA ASN A 310 -14.94 -3.99 -8.15
C ASN A 310 -16.46 -4.09 -8.18
N ASN A 311 -17.17 -3.00 -8.50
CA ASN A 311 -18.62 -2.82 -8.32
C ASN A 311 -19.09 -3.02 -6.87
N VAL A 312 -18.28 -2.62 -5.88
CA VAL A 312 -18.65 -2.63 -4.47
C VAL A 312 -19.43 -1.35 -4.16
N THR A 313 -20.67 -1.48 -3.70
CA THR A 313 -21.53 -0.34 -3.36
C THR A 313 -21.90 -0.26 -1.88
N ASN A 314 -21.71 -1.35 -1.14
CA ASN A 314 -22.06 -1.48 0.28
C ASN A 314 -20.92 -2.13 1.06
N ALA A 315 -19.75 -1.47 1.08
CA ALA A 315 -18.63 -1.93 1.88
C ALA A 315 -18.99 -1.96 3.38
N VAL A 316 -18.49 -2.95 4.11
CA VAL A 316 -18.75 -3.16 5.54
C VAL A 316 -17.44 -3.28 6.31
N GLY A 317 -17.44 -2.81 7.56
CA GLY A 317 -16.32 -3.01 8.48
C GLY A 317 -15.08 -2.15 8.23
N ARG A 318 -15.11 -1.19 7.29
CA ARG A 318 -13.99 -0.26 7.10
C ARG A 318 -14.00 0.84 8.16
N THR A 319 -12.86 1.05 8.80
CA THR A 319 -12.64 2.20 9.68
C THR A 319 -12.61 3.49 8.87
N SER A 320 -13.41 4.48 9.28
CA SER A 320 -13.37 5.82 8.68
C SER A 320 -12.23 6.63 9.28
N LEU A 321 -11.22 6.92 8.48
CA LEU A 321 -10.06 7.72 8.89
C LEU A 321 -10.23 9.19 8.52
N THR A 322 -9.47 10.05 9.19
CA THR A 322 -9.42 11.45 8.79
C THR A 322 -8.69 11.59 7.46
N THR A 323 -9.24 12.39 6.56
CA THR A 323 -8.65 12.73 5.26
C THR A 323 -7.73 13.97 5.37
N SER A 324 -7.55 14.51 6.57
CA SER A 324 -6.54 15.53 6.87
C SER A 324 -5.18 14.85 7.07
N ALA A 325 -4.08 15.59 6.88
CA ALA A 325 -2.78 15.10 7.34
C ALA A 325 -2.83 14.99 8.86
N ALA A 326 -2.45 13.84 9.42
CA ALA A 326 -2.35 13.67 10.86
C ALA A 326 -1.40 14.76 11.41
N GLY A 327 -1.86 15.56 12.38
CA GLY A 327 -1.05 16.62 12.98
C GLY A 327 -1.08 17.98 12.28
N SER A 328 -2.16 18.35 11.57
CA SER A 328 -2.36 19.74 11.12
C SER A 328 -2.65 20.69 12.30
N SER A 329 -1.71 20.87 13.23
CA SER A 329 -1.54 22.19 13.85
C SER A 329 -1.04 23.14 12.77
N SER A 330 -1.34 24.41 12.93
CA SER A 330 -1.04 25.54 12.03
C SER A 330 0.45 25.78 11.71
N ASP A 331 1.33 24.81 11.96
CA ASP A 331 2.79 24.97 11.94
C ASP A 331 3.41 24.53 10.61
N GLY A 332 2.61 23.96 9.69
CA GLY A 332 3.08 23.53 8.37
C GLY A 332 3.67 24.66 7.52
N THR A 333 3.22 25.91 7.69
CA THR A 333 3.84 27.09 7.05
C THR A 333 5.17 27.45 7.70
N THR A 334 5.29 27.31 9.02
CA THR A 334 6.52 27.62 9.75
C THR A 334 7.61 26.59 9.47
N ILE A 335 7.27 25.30 9.50
CA ILE A 335 8.19 24.19 9.22
C ILE A 335 8.67 24.24 7.76
N ASN A 336 7.76 24.45 6.79
CA ASN A 336 8.15 24.61 5.38
C ASN A 336 9.05 25.83 5.15
N ASN A 337 8.87 26.93 5.91
CA ASN A 337 9.75 28.11 5.80
C ASN A 337 11.13 27.88 6.45
N VAL A 338 11.20 27.12 7.54
CA VAL A 338 12.48 26.73 8.19
C VAL A 338 13.29 25.82 7.27
N PHE A 339 12.65 24.80 6.70
CA PHE A 339 13.30 23.91 5.72
C PHE A 339 13.66 24.64 4.43
N LYS A 340 12.81 25.54 3.92
CA LYS A 340 13.15 26.38 2.77
C LYS A 340 14.40 27.23 3.03
N GLY A 341 14.50 27.85 4.20
CA GLY A 341 15.70 28.60 4.57
C GLY A 341 16.94 27.70 4.61
N LEU A 342 16.82 26.48 5.16
CA LEU A 342 17.93 25.54 5.29
C LEU A 342 18.40 25.03 3.93
N VAL A 343 17.44 24.78 3.05
CA VAL A 343 17.64 24.39 1.66
C VAL A 343 18.29 25.53 0.88
N GLU A 344 17.78 26.76 0.95
CA GLU A 344 18.40 27.93 0.30
C GLU A 344 19.85 28.15 0.76
N LEU A 345 20.13 27.92 2.05
CA LEU A 345 21.47 28.04 2.59
C LEU A 345 22.41 26.91 2.10
N ALA A 346 21.89 25.69 1.99
CA ALA A 346 22.61 24.55 1.44
C ALA A 346 22.86 24.67 -0.07
N GLU A 347 21.89 25.16 -0.83
CA GLU A 347 22.05 25.46 -2.26
C GLU A 347 23.06 26.58 -2.48
N ALA A 348 23.02 27.63 -1.67
CA ALA A 348 24.03 28.68 -1.71
C ALA A 348 25.42 28.11 -1.39
N ALA A 349 25.55 27.20 -0.42
CA ALA A 349 26.83 26.54 -0.10
C ALA A 349 27.33 25.69 -1.28
N ALA A 350 26.44 24.88 -1.87
CA ALA A 350 26.74 24.04 -3.03
C ALA A 350 27.11 24.86 -4.28
N ALA A 351 26.51 26.05 -4.45
CA ALA A 351 26.84 27.01 -5.49
C ALA A 351 28.14 27.79 -5.24
N GLY A 352 28.90 27.45 -4.18
CA GLY A 352 30.23 28.00 -3.90
C GLY A 352 30.25 29.18 -2.93
N SER A 353 29.14 29.51 -2.27
CA SER A 353 29.17 30.44 -1.13
C SER A 353 29.69 29.75 0.13
N THR A 354 30.27 30.51 1.05
CA THR A 354 30.76 30.00 2.34
C THR A 354 29.89 30.52 3.48
N PRO A 355 28.68 29.95 3.68
CA PRO A 355 27.81 30.39 4.76
C PRO A 355 28.47 30.12 6.12
N THR A 356 28.34 31.11 7.01
CA THR A 356 28.96 31.03 8.34
C THR A 356 28.27 29.97 9.19
N MET A 357 28.97 29.43 10.19
CA MET A 357 28.34 28.54 11.20
C MET A 357 27.13 29.21 11.86
N GLY A 358 27.14 30.54 12.00
CA GLY A 358 26.00 31.32 12.48
C GLY A 358 24.78 31.24 11.55
N ASN A 359 24.97 31.16 10.23
CA ASN A 359 23.86 31.01 9.28
C ASN A 359 23.20 29.63 9.42
N TRP A 360 24.02 28.57 9.57
CA TRP A 360 23.53 27.21 9.77
C TRP A 360 22.77 27.06 11.10
N ILE A 361 23.31 27.64 12.16
CA ILE A 361 22.69 27.68 13.49
C ILE A 361 21.38 28.48 13.47
N TRP A 362 21.35 29.59 12.74
CA TRP A 362 20.18 30.47 12.67
C TRP A 362 19.01 29.83 11.93
N VAL A 363 19.31 29.15 10.82
CA VAL A 363 18.31 28.55 9.94
C VAL A 363 17.88 27.14 10.38
N GLY A 364 18.77 26.38 11.03
CA GLY A 364 18.46 25.04 11.56
C GLY A 364 18.03 25.00 13.02
N GLY A 365 18.01 26.15 13.72
CA GLY A 365 17.72 26.23 15.16
C GLY A 365 16.27 26.60 15.49
N ASN A 366 15.72 26.00 16.55
CA ASN A 366 14.44 26.40 17.13
C ASN A 366 14.65 27.46 18.23
N TRP A 367 14.31 28.72 17.95
CA TRP A 367 14.63 29.89 18.79
C TRP A 367 13.46 30.45 19.59
N GLY A 368 12.28 29.82 19.53
CA GLY A 368 11.02 30.37 20.05
C GLY A 368 10.99 30.69 21.55
N SER A 369 11.94 30.20 22.35
CA SER A 369 11.97 30.39 23.81
C SER A 369 13.07 31.32 24.35
N VAL A 370 14.02 31.79 23.53
CA VAL A 370 15.24 32.46 24.04
C VAL A 370 15.32 33.94 23.69
N LEU A 371 14.81 34.37 22.55
CA LEU A 371 14.86 35.76 22.11
C LEU A 371 13.54 36.06 21.39
N GLY A 372 12.75 37.00 21.88
CA GLY A 372 11.47 37.44 21.28
C GLY A 372 11.56 38.07 19.88
N GLY A 373 12.56 37.68 19.08
CA GLY A 373 12.69 37.85 17.65
C GLY A 373 13.20 36.53 17.05
N GLY A 374 12.27 35.71 16.58
CA GLY A 374 12.49 34.36 16.06
C GLY A 374 11.16 33.59 16.12
N ILE A 375 10.85 32.81 15.09
CA ILE A 375 9.50 32.26 14.88
C ILE A 375 9.13 31.28 16.01
N SER A 376 7.98 31.51 16.64
CA SER A 376 7.36 30.60 17.61
C SER A 376 6.78 29.41 16.85
N LEU A 377 7.12 28.19 17.29
CA LEU A 377 6.22 27.04 17.13
C LEU A 377 4.96 27.26 17.97
#